data_AF-A0A645FMQ5-F1
#
_entry.id   AF-A0A645FMQ5-F1
#
_cell.length_a   1.000
_cell.length_b   1.000
_cell.length_c   1.000
_cell.angle_alpha   90.00
_cell.angle_beta   90.00
_cell.angle_gamma   90.00
#
_symmetry.space_group_name_H-M   'P 1'
#
loop_
_entity.id
_entity.type
_entity.pdbx_description
1 polymer ?
#
loop_
_entity_poly.entity_id
_entity_poly.type
_entity_poly.pdbx_seq_one_letter_code
_entity_poly.pdbx_strand_id
1 'polypeptide(L)'
;MPGGHVVGLVFFVLVVFAAWTSAISLLEPGVTLLVEHFDLGRKAAVLLLSTGIWLLGVAVALSFNEWSAFSLFGLGLFDLLDTLTTKIMMPLAGLLIALFAAWTMKRAHVEEEVGLRGGAFRLWYGVVRYVSPVAIVLIFLNVIGILG
;
A
#
# COMPACT_ATOMS: atom_id res chain seq x y z
N MET A 1 -29.34 6.23 -17.90
CA MET A 1 -30.38 5.41 -17.24
C MET A 1 -31.46 6.33 -16.68
N PRO A 2 -32.75 6.07 -16.87
CA PRO A 2 -33.80 6.77 -16.12
C PRO A 2 -33.49 6.67 -14.62
N GLY A 3 -33.53 7.80 -13.88
CA GLY A 3 -33.15 7.84 -12.45
C GLY A 3 -31.65 7.86 -12.15
N GLY A 4 -30.79 8.07 -13.16
CA GLY A 4 -29.33 8.07 -13.00
C GLY A 4 -28.78 9.05 -11.96
N HIS A 5 -29.46 10.17 -11.70
CA HIS A 5 -29.06 11.12 -10.65
C HIS A 5 -29.15 10.52 -9.24
N VAL A 6 -30.19 9.74 -8.96
CA VAL A 6 -30.38 9.09 -7.65
C VAL A 6 -29.34 7.98 -7.47
N VAL A 7 -29.14 7.16 -8.51
CA VAL A 7 -28.13 6.09 -8.50
C VAL A 7 -26.73 6.68 -8.35
N GLY A 8 -26.43 7.77 -9.07
CA GLY A 8 -25.15 8.48 -8.97
C GLY A 8 -24.90 9.05 -7.57
N LEU A 9 -25.90 9.69 -6.96
CA LEU A 9 -25.80 10.20 -5.59
C LEU A 9 -25.46 9.08 -4.60
N VAL A 10 -26.23 7.99 -4.62
CA VAL A 10 -25.99 6.84 -3.73
C VAL A 10 -24.61 6.23 -3.97
N PHE A 11 -24.20 6.08 -5.22
CA PHE A 11 -22.87 5.57 -5.58
C PHE A 11 -21.76 6.43 -4.99
N PHE A 12 -21.78 7.76 -5.21
CA PHE A 12 -20.74 8.64 -4.70
C PHE A 12 -20.73 8.72 -3.17
N VAL A 13 -21.89 8.68 -2.51
CA VAL A 13 -21.96 8.61 -1.05
C VAL A 13 -21.26 7.36 -0.53
N LEU A 14 -21.54 6.19 -1.13
CA LEU A 14 -20.88 4.93 -0.76
C LEU A 14 -19.36 4.97 -1.02
N VAL A 15 -18.94 5.53 -2.16
CA VAL A 15 -17.52 5.71 -2.49
C VAL A 15 -16.82 6.61 -1.47
N VAL A 16 -17.45 7.70 -1.02
CA VAL A 16 -16.90 8.59 0.01
C VAL A 16 -16.67 7.84 1.32
N PHE A 17 -17.65 7.05 1.78
CA PHE A 17 -17.47 6.24 2.99
C PHE A 17 -16.35 5.22 2.85
N ALA A 18 -16.27 4.52 1.71
CA ALA A 18 -15.21 3.54 1.44
C ALA A 18 -13.81 4.18 1.39
N ALA A 19 -13.70 5.35 0.76
CA ALA A 19 -12.45 6.12 0.70
C ALA A 19 -12.05 6.63 2.09
N TRP A 20 -13.00 7.10 2.89
CA TRP A 20 -12.76 7.60 4.24
C TRP A 20 -12.17 6.53 5.15
N THR A 21 -12.78 5.34 5.21
CA THR A 21 -12.27 4.26 6.06
C THR A 21 -10.90 3.76 5.60
N SER A 22 -10.66 3.71 4.29
CA SER A 22 -9.36 3.30 3.73
C SER A 22 -8.26 4.31 4.04
N ALA A 23 -8.56 5.61 3.95
CA ALA A 23 -7.62 6.68 4.28
C ALA A 23 -7.18 6.63 5.74
N ILE A 24 -8.09 6.32 6.67
CA ILE A 24 -7.75 6.14 8.10
C ILE A 24 -6.77 4.97 8.26
N SER A 25 -7.08 3.81 7.69
CA SER A 25 -6.23 2.61 7.79
C SER A 25 -4.83 2.81 7.18
N LEU A 26 -4.72 3.60 6.12
CA LEU A 26 -3.43 3.91 5.48
C LEU A 26 -2.58 4.91 6.30
N LEU A 27 -3.22 5.80 7.06
CA LEU A 27 -2.53 6.83 7.86
C LEU A 27 -2.02 6.26 9.19
N GLU A 28 -2.70 5.27 9.76
CA GLU A 28 -2.38 4.73 11.10
C GLU A 28 -0.94 4.18 11.23
N PRO A 29 -0.38 3.39 10.29
CA PRO A 29 1.00 2.92 10.40
C PRO A 29 2.01 4.05 10.51
N GLY A 30 1.78 5.15 9.80
CA GLY A 30 2.63 6.35 9.88
C GLY A 30 2.48 7.06 11.23
N VAL A 31 1.25 7.17 11.75
CA VAL A 31 0.99 7.79 13.06
C VAL A 31 1.66 6.97 14.16
N THR A 32 1.51 5.65 14.14
CA THR A 32 2.14 4.75 15.12
C THR A 32 3.66 4.86 15.07
N LEU A 33 4.26 4.92 13.88
CA LEU A 33 5.70 5.15 13.73
C LEU A 33 6.13 6.46 14.41
N LEU A 34 5.40 7.55 14.20
CA LEU A 34 5.72 8.85 14.81
C LEU A 34 5.54 8.84 16.34
N VAL A 35 4.51 8.16 16.83
CA VAL A 35 4.24 8.07 18.28
C VAL A 35 5.28 7.18 18.97
N GLU A 36 5.57 5.99 18.43
CA GLU A 36 6.44 5.02 19.08
C GLU A 36 7.93 5.34 18.90
N HIS A 37 8.33 5.82 17.72
CA HIS A 37 9.75 6.02 17.40
C HIS A 37 10.24 7.45 17.67
N PHE A 38 9.35 8.44 17.61
CA PHE A 38 9.68 9.85 17.81
C PHE A 38 9.02 10.48 19.05
N ASP A 39 8.33 9.68 19.87
CA ASP A 39 7.66 10.10 21.12
C ASP A 39 6.71 11.30 20.95
N LEU A 40 6.15 11.45 19.74
CA LEU A 40 5.19 12.51 19.44
C LEU A 40 3.82 12.17 20.05
N GLY A 41 3.16 13.16 20.64
CA GLY A 41 1.77 13.00 21.06
C GLY A 41 0.87 12.67 19.86
N ARG A 42 -0.06 11.71 20.02
CA ARG A 42 -0.93 11.21 18.91
C ARG A 42 -1.60 12.32 18.10
N LYS A 43 -2.10 13.37 18.76
CA LYS A 43 -2.73 14.52 18.08
C LYS A 43 -1.75 15.26 17.15
N ALA A 44 -0.50 15.45 17.58
CA ALA A 44 0.52 16.11 16.79
C ALA A 44 0.94 15.23 15.60
N ALA A 45 1.13 13.93 15.81
CA ALA A 45 1.46 12.98 14.74
C ALA A 45 0.39 12.94 13.64
N VAL A 46 -0.89 12.87 14.02
CA VAL A 46 -2.02 12.90 13.07
C VAL A 46 -2.05 14.22 12.29
N LEU A 47 -1.92 15.36 12.96
CA LEU A 47 -1.98 16.68 12.30
C LEU A 47 -0.83 16.86 11.31
N LEU A 48 0.38 16.45 11.70
CA LEU A 48 1.57 16.54 10.86
C LEU A 48 1.44 15.67 9.60
N LEU A 49 1.08 14.39 9.75
CA LEU A 49 0.93 13.47 8.62
C LEU A 49 -0.23 13.86 7.72
N SER A 50 -1.40 14.16 8.28
CA SER A 50 -2.57 14.55 7.47
C SER A 50 -2.31 15.83 6.68
N THR A 51 -1.66 16.83 7.27
CA THR A 51 -1.30 18.07 6.58
C THR A 51 -0.25 17.81 5.49
N GLY A 52 0.77 17.01 5.79
CA GLY A 52 1.81 16.63 4.83
C GLY A 52 1.24 15.88 3.62
N ILE A 53 0.40 14.87 3.87
CA ILE A 53 -0.26 14.08 2.81
C ILE A 53 -1.23 14.95 2.01
N TRP A 54 -1.97 15.85 2.67
CA TRP A 54 -2.87 16.77 1.99
C TRP A 54 -2.11 17.72 1.03
N LEU A 55 -0.99 18.31 1.48
CA LEU A 55 -0.15 19.15 0.62
C LEU A 55 0.46 18.37 -0.56
N LEU A 56 0.91 17.14 -0.32
CA LEU A 56 1.37 16.25 -1.41
C LEU A 56 0.23 15.95 -2.39
N GLY A 57 -0.99 15.71 -1.90
CA GLY A 57 -2.18 15.51 -2.73
C GLY A 57 -2.49 16.73 -3.60
N VAL A 58 -2.35 17.94 -3.07
CA VAL A 58 -2.50 19.19 -3.84
C VAL A 58 -1.43 19.29 -4.93
N ALA A 59 -0.16 18.99 -4.61
CA ALA A 59 0.92 18.98 -5.59
C ALA A 59 0.67 17.96 -6.72
N VAL A 60 0.17 16.77 -6.37
CA VAL A 60 -0.25 15.75 -7.34
C VAL A 60 -1.41 16.24 -8.21
N ALA A 61 -2.43 16.87 -7.63
CA ALA A 61 -3.54 17.44 -8.39
C ALA A 61 -3.09 18.51 -9.38
N LEU A 62 -2.14 19.37 -8.98
CA LEU A 62 -1.53 20.38 -9.85
C LEU A 62 -0.70 19.76 -10.99
N SER A 63 -0.09 18.59 -10.76
CA SER A 63 0.69 17.88 -11.79
C SER A 63 -0.13 17.46 -13.01
N PHE A 64 -1.46 17.32 -12.86
CA PHE A 64 -2.36 17.06 -13.98
C PHE A 64 -2.70 18.30 -14.82
N ASN A 65 -2.32 19.50 -14.38
CA ASN A 65 -2.67 20.75 -15.06
C ASN A 65 -1.45 21.68 -15.18
N GLU A 66 -1.29 22.64 -14.27
CA GLU A 66 -0.24 23.68 -14.31
C GLU A 66 1.18 23.11 -14.22
N TRP A 67 1.38 22.04 -13.45
CA TRP A 67 2.68 21.40 -13.28
C TRP A 67 2.89 20.23 -14.24
N SER A 68 2.09 20.14 -15.31
CA SER A 68 2.21 19.07 -16.32
C SER A 68 3.58 19.04 -17.01
N ALA A 69 4.24 20.19 -17.14
CA ALA A 69 5.60 20.29 -17.69
C ALA A 69 6.70 19.91 -16.67
N PHE A 70 6.36 19.87 -15.37
CA PHE A 70 7.29 19.47 -14.33
C PHE A 70 7.41 17.95 -14.30
N SER A 71 8.52 17.45 -14.82
CA SER A 71 8.83 16.02 -14.82
C SER A 71 10.13 15.74 -14.07
N LEU A 72 10.13 14.67 -13.28
CA LEU A 72 11.30 14.13 -12.61
C LEU A 72 11.56 12.74 -13.20
N PHE A 73 12.77 12.47 -13.68
CA PHE A 73 13.07 11.20 -14.38
C PHE A 73 12.17 10.90 -15.59
N GLY A 74 11.62 11.93 -16.23
CA GLY A 74 10.69 11.80 -17.36
C GLY A 74 9.26 11.41 -16.96
N LEU A 75 8.95 11.36 -15.66
CA LEU A 75 7.61 11.09 -15.13
C LEU A 75 7.04 12.35 -14.48
N GLY A 76 5.73 12.58 -14.64
CA GLY A 76 5.02 13.59 -13.86
C GLY A 76 5.01 13.22 -12.37
N LEU A 77 4.68 14.17 -11.49
CA LEU A 77 4.71 13.92 -10.04
C LEU A 77 3.80 12.76 -9.62
N PHE A 78 2.59 12.67 -10.19
CA PHE A 78 1.69 11.53 -9.94
C PHE A 78 2.33 10.20 -10.37
N ASP A 79 2.81 10.12 -11.61
CA ASP A 79 3.37 8.89 -12.17
C ASP A 79 4.64 8.43 -11.45
N LEU A 80 5.44 9.39 -10.96
CA LEU A 80 6.61 9.13 -10.15
C LEU A 80 6.22 8.50 -8.81
N LEU A 81 5.27 9.09 -8.10
CA LEU A 81 4.80 8.58 -6.82
C LEU A 81 4.14 7.21 -6.99
N ASP A 82 3.26 7.05 -7.98
CA ASP A 82 2.63 5.77 -8.28
C ASP A 82 3.65 4.70 -8.66
N THR A 83 4.62 5.01 -9.53
CA THR A 83 5.67 4.06 -9.90
C THR A 83 6.51 3.66 -8.68
N LEU A 84 6.89 4.61 -7.83
CA LEU A 84 7.65 4.31 -6.63
C LEU A 84 6.85 3.42 -5.66
N THR A 85 5.60 3.77 -5.37
CA THR A 85 4.81 3.02 -4.38
C THR A 85 4.32 1.69 -4.93
N THR A 86 3.72 1.70 -6.11
CA THR A 86 2.98 0.58 -6.68
C THR A 86 3.88 -0.45 -7.33
N LYS A 87 4.91 0.00 -8.03
CA LYS A 87 5.78 -0.90 -8.79
C LYS A 87 7.02 -1.35 -8.00
N ILE A 88 7.46 -0.55 -7.02
CA ILE A 88 8.68 -0.83 -6.26
C ILE A 88 8.37 -1.16 -4.80
N MET A 89 7.81 -0.23 -4.03
CA MET A 89 7.66 -0.39 -2.58
C MET A 89 6.70 -1.53 -2.20
N MET A 90 5.52 -1.62 -2.81
CA MET A 90 4.52 -2.64 -2.48
C MET A 90 5.04 -4.07 -2.74
N PRO A 91 5.57 -4.40 -3.94
CA PRO A 91 6.14 -5.71 -4.19
C PRO A 91 7.36 -6.00 -3.30
N LEU A 92 8.23 -5.01 -3.04
CA LEU A 92 9.41 -5.20 -2.19
C LEU A 92 9.00 -5.52 -0.76
N ALA A 93 8.05 -4.77 -0.20
CA ALA A 93 7.53 -5.01 1.14
C ALA A 93 6.89 -6.41 1.22
N GLY A 94 6.10 -6.80 0.22
CA GLY A 94 5.52 -8.14 0.14
C GLY A 94 6.58 -9.26 0.10
N LEU A 95 7.66 -9.07 -0.67
CA LEU A 95 8.76 -10.01 -0.75
C LEU A 95 9.48 -10.15 0.59
N LEU A 96 9.82 -9.02 1.22
CA LEU A 96 10.51 -9.02 2.52
C LEU A 96 9.65 -9.66 3.61
N ILE A 97 8.34 -9.38 3.65
CA ILE A 97 7.41 -10.01 4.59
C ILE A 97 7.34 -11.53 4.35
N ALA A 98 7.20 -11.97 3.09
CA ALA A 98 7.15 -13.39 2.76
C ALA A 98 8.45 -14.11 3.13
N LEU A 99 9.61 -13.52 2.79
CA LEU A 99 10.92 -14.06 3.15
C LEU A 99 11.10 -14.14 4.68
N PHE A 100 10.71 -13.09 5.40
CA PHE A 100 10.79 -13.05 6.85
C PHE A 100 9.89 -14.12 7.50
N ALA A 101 8.62 -14.20 7.10
CA ALA A 101 7.68 -15.16 7.66
C ALA A 101 8.06 -16.61 7.35
N ALA A 102 8.58 -16.90 6.15
CA ALA A 102 8.87 -18.27 5.76
C ALA A 102 10.30 -18.74 6.08
N TRP A 103 11.30 -17.86 6.15
CA TRP A 103 12.70 -18.27 6.39
C TRP A 103 13.33 -17.71 7.66
N THR A 104 12.89 -16.56 8.17
CA THR A 104 13.50 -15.95 9.37
C THR A 104 12.74 -16.31 10.64
N MET A 105 11.41 -16.32 10.61
CA MET A 105 10.59 -16.67 11.78
C MET A 105 10.63 -18.18 12.08
N LYS A 106 10.60 -18.51 13.37
CA LYS A 106 10.44 -19.90 13.81
C LYS A 106 9.07 -20.40 13.40
N ARG A 107 9.03 -21.56 12.72
CA ARG A 107 7.79 -22.17 12.22
C ARG A 107 6.69 -22.30 13.28
N ALA A 108 7.05 -22.59 14.52
CA ALA A 108 6.10 -22.69 15.64
C ALA A 108 5.37 -21.36 15.91
N HIS A 109 6.08 -20.23 15.86
CA HIS A 109 5.47 -18.91 16.07
C HIS A 109 4.57 -18.55 14.88
N VAL A 110 4.98 -18.88 13.66
CA VAL A 110 4.16 -18.64 12.46
C VAL A 110 2.87 -19.45 12.50
N GLU A 111 2.92 -20.71 12.95
CA GLU A 111 1.73 -21.56 13.10
C GLU A 111 0.77 -21.02 14.17
N GLU A 112 1.31 -20.50 15.27
CA GLU A 112 0.54 -19.89 16.35
C GLU A 112 -0.14 -18.58 15.91
N GLU A 113 0.62 -17.65 15.32
CA GLU A 113 0.13 -16.33 14.88
C GLU A 113 -0.91 -16.43 13.75
N VAL A 114 -0.69 -17.34 12.79
CA VAL A 114 -1.62 -17.54 11.68
C VAL A 114 -2.89 -18.29 12.13
N GLY A 115 -2.84 -18.99 13.26
CA GLY A 115 -3.99 -19.72 13.82
C GLY A 115 -4.45 -20.92 12.99
N LEU A 116 -3.68 -21.35 11.99
CA LEU A 116 -3.97 -22.51 11.15
C LEU A 116 -3.29 -23.77 11.70
N ARG A 117 -3.89 -24.95 11.48
CA ARG A 117 -3.34 -26.23 11.94
C ARG A 117 -3.24 -27.28 10.84
N GLY A 118 -2.28 -28.19 10.98
CA GLY A 118 -2.17 -29.41 10.19
C GLY A 118 -2.03 -29.17 8.68
N GLY A 119 -2.93 -29.73 7.88
CA GLY A 119 -2.89 -29.65 6.41
C GLY A 119 -2.99 -28.22 5.87
N ALA A 120 -3.87 -27.40 6.45
CA ALA A 120 -4.07 -26.01 6.03
C ALA A 120 -2.82 -25.15 6.26
N PHE A 121 -2.17 -25.32 7.42
CA PHE A 121 -0.90 -24.64 7.70
C PHE A 121 0.20 -25.07 6.74
N ARG A 122 0.35 -26.38 6.45
CA ARG A 122 1.35 -26.85 5.48
C ARG A 122 1.14 -26.28 4.09
N LEU A 123 -0.11 -26.19 3.64
CA LEU A 123 -0.46 -25.60 2.35
C LEU A 123 -0.12 -24.11 2.33
N TRP A 124 -0.63 -23.34 3.29
CA TRP A 124 -0.38 -21.91 3.41
C TRP A 124 1.12 -21.60 3.50
N TYR A 125 1.83 -22.32 4.38
CA TYR A 125 3.27 -22.12 4.58
C TYR A 125 4.07 -22.50 3.33
N GLY A 126 3.65 -23.53 2.58
CA GLY A 126 4.23 -23.88 1.29
C GLY A 126 4.01 -22.79 0.23
N VAL A 127 2.81 -22.20 0.20
CA VAL A 127 2.50 -21.07 -0.70
C VAL A 127 3.37 -19.86 -0.36
N VAL A 128 3.40 -19.44 0.90
CA VAL A 128 4.19 -18.28 1.34
C VAL A 128 5.70 -18.50 1.16
N ARG A 129 6.17 -19.74 1.33
CA ARG A 129 7.60 -20.08 1.19
C ARG A 129 8.05 -20.31 -0.25
N TYR A 130 7.18 -20.71 -1.17
CA TYR A 130 7.63 -21.04 -2.53
C TYR A 130 6.91 -20.26 -3.61
N VAL A 131 5.58 -20.19 -3.52
CA VAL A 131 4.76 -19.55 -4.56
C VAL A 131 4.84 -18.03 -4.48
N SER A 132 4.64 -17.44 -3.30
CA SER A 132 4.62 -15.98 -3.13
C SER A 132 5.95 -15.32 -3.54
N PRO A 133 7.14 -15.81 -3.13
CA PRO A 133 8.40 -15.16 -3.49
C PRO A 133 8.69 -15.28 -4.98
N VAL A 134 8.40 -16.44 -5.60
CA VAL A 134 8.54 -16.63 -7.05
C VAL A 134 7.61 -15.70 -7.81
N ALA A 135 6.32 -15.63 -7.42
CA ALA A 135 5.35 -14.75 -8.06
C ALA A 135 5.75 -13.26 -7.95
N ILE A 136 6.21 -12.82 -6.78
CA ILE A 136 6.64 -11.43 -6.58
C ILE A 136 7.90 -11.11 -7.38
N VAL A 137 8.87 -12.04 -7.46
CA VAL A 137 10.05 -11.87 -8.31
C VAL A 137 9.65 -11.77 -9.78
N LEU A 138 8.70 -12.58 -10.25
CA LEU A 138 8.20 -12.48 -11.63
C LEU A 138 7.52 -11.14 -11.91
N ILE A 139 6.73 -10.62 -10.95
CA ILE A 139 6.13 -9.28 -11.06
C ILE A 139 7.22 -8.21 -11.15
N PHE A 140 8.27 -8.30 -10.31
CA PHE A 140 9.40 -7.37 -10.38
C PHE A 140 10.13 -7.41 -11.72
N LEU A 141 10.40 -8.60 -12.24
CA LEU A 141 11.08 -8.76 -13.53
C LEU A 141 10.22 -8.23 -14.69
N ASN A 142 8.90 -8.35 -14.60
CA ASN A 142 7.98 -7.74 -15.57
C ASN A 142 7.96 -6.21 -15.45
N VAL A 143 7.91 -5.67 -14.24
CA VAL A 143 7.96 -4.22 -13.96
C VAL A 143 9.25 -3.56 -14.47
N ILE A 144 10.39 -4.25 -14.37
CA ILE A 144 11.70 -3.75 -14.83
C ILE A 144 11.84 -3.88 -16.37
N GLY A 145 10.90 -4.52 -17.07
CA GLY A 145 10.93 -4.70 -18.53
C GLY A 145 11.85 -5.82 -18.99
N ILE A 146 12.18 -6.78 -18.12
CA ILE A 146 12.98 -7.97 -18.48
C ILE A 146 12.10 -9.06 -19.09
N LEU A 147 10.83 -9.12 -18.68
CA LEU A 147 9.83 -10.09 -19.17
C LEU A 147 8.76 -9.45 -20.09
N GLY A 148 9.04 -8.28 -20.66
CA GLY A 148 8.12 -7.56 -21.55
C GLY A 148 8.81 -6.43 -22.28
#